data_AF-A0A5N5W891-F1
#
_entry.id   AF-A0A5N5W891-F1
#
_cell.length_a   1.000
_cell.length_b   1.000
_cell.length_c   1.000
_cell.angle_alpha   90.00
_cell.angle_beta   90.00
_cell.angle_gamma   90.00
#
_symmetry.space_group_name_H-M   'P 1'
#
loop_
_entity.id
_entity.type
_entity.pdbx_description
1 polymer ?
#
loop_
_entity_poly.entity_id
_entity_poly.type
_entity_poly.pdbx_seq_one_letter_code
_entity_poly.pdbx_strand_id
1 'polypeptide(L)' 'MSAHTVIRYADWAITPDTTAEAPPLLHEMACTTCGDLSGTSEDFEKTRDWAFRHAGRNPSHIGYREIIHRSWRATLVR' A
#
# COMPACT_ATOMS: atom_id res chain seq x y z
N MET A 1 -6.53 29.35 -37.44
CA MET A 1 -6.93 29.31 -36.01
C MET A 1 -5.78 28.70 -35.25
N SER A 2 -5.09 29.46 -34.40
CA SER A 2 -4.04 28.92 -33.54
C SER A 2 -4.69 28.28 -32.32
N ALA A 3 -4.33 27.04 -31.98
CA ALA A 3 -4.75 26.44 -30.72
C ALA A 3 -4.02 27.16 -29.58
N HIS A 4 -4.77 27.78 -28.67
CA HIS A 4 -4.22 28.29 -27.41
C HIS A 4 -4.45 27.24 -26.33
N THR A 5 -3.36 26.75 -25.73
CA THR A 5 -3.42 25.84 -24.58
C THR A 5 -3.56 26.67 -23.31
N VAL A 6 -4.58 26.36 -22.50
CA VAL A 6 -4.73 26.94 -21.15
C VAL A 6 -4.11 25.97 -20.14
N ILE A 7 -3.10 26.44 -19.42
CA ILE A 7 -2.50 25.73 -18.28
C ILE A 7 -3.03 26.40 -17.01
N ARG A 8 -3.64 25.60 -16.11
CA ARG A 8 -4.07 26.08 -14.79
C ARG A 8 -3.13 25.54 -13.71
N TYR A 9 -2.54 26.44 -12.95
CA TYR A 9 -1.93 26.11 -11.66
C TYR A 9 -3.05 26.02 -10.62
N ALA A 10 -3.05 24.94 -9.83
CA ALA A 10 -4.01 24.73 -8.77
C ALA A 10 -3.35 23.96 -7.63
N ASP A 11 -3.73 24.31 -6.41
CA ASP A 11 -3.33 23.57 -5.23
C ASP A 11 -4.21 22.34 -5.04
N TRP A 12 -3.58 21.23 -4.69
CA TRP A 12 -4.23 19.95 -4.43
C TRP A 12 -3.83 19.46 -3.05
N ALA A 13 -4.81 18.87 -2.35
CA ALA A 13 -4.58 18.08 -1.14
C ALA A 13 -4.75 16.60 -1.48
N ILE A 14 -4.02 15.73 -0.78
CA ILE A 14 -4.19 14.28 -0.87
C ILE A 14 -4.28 13.67 0.53
N THR A 15 -5.27 12.81 0.75
CA THR A 15 -5.52 12.14 2.03
C THR A 15 -5.89 10.68 1.79
N PRO A 16 -5.84 9.80 2.82
CA PRO A 16 -6.43 8.48 2.70
C PRO A 16 -7.89 8.58 2.21
N ASP A 17 -8.30 7.69 1.32
CA ASP A 17 -9.68 7.63 0.87
C ASP A 17 -10.53 6.97 1.97
N THR A 18 -11.45 7.74 2.55
CA THR A 18 -12.37 7.30 3.61
C THR A 18 -13.81 7.21 3.12
N THR A 19 -14.04 7.20 1.80
CA THR A 19 -15.38 7.01 1.23
C THR A 19 -15.89 5.60 1.46
N ALA A 20 -17.21 5.41 1.42
CA ALA A 20 -17.83 4.10 1.67
C ALA A 20 -17.46 3.07 0.58
N GLU A 21 -17.13 3.54 -0.62
CA GLU A 21 -16.73 2.74 -1.76
C GLU A 21 -15.21 2.51 -1.84
N ALA A 22 -14.44 3.09 -0.92
CA ALA A 22 -12.99 2.94 -0.91
C ALA A 22 -12.61 1.47 -0.66
N PRO A 23 -11.67 0.91 -1.45
CA PRO A 23 -11.12 -0.41 -1.16
C PRO A 23 -10.53 -0.44 0.26
N PRO A 24 -10.67 -1.57 0.99
CA PRO A 24 -10.18 -1.69 2.35
C PRO A 24 -8.64 -1.56 2.41
N LEU A 25 -8.14 -1.22 3.59
CA LEU A 25 -6.70 -1.28 3.88
C LEU A 25 -6.25 -2.74 3.84
N LEU A 26 -5.28 -3.07 2.99
CA LEU A 26 -4.66 -4.39 2.99
C LEU A 26 -3.20 -4.30 3.46
N HIS A 27 -2.80 -5.34 4.16
CA HIS A 27 -1.44 -5.59 4.61
C HIS A 27 -0.85 -6.73 3.78
N GLU A 28 0.45 -6.73 3.63
CA GLU A 28 1.22 -7.83 3.04
C GLU A 28 2.62 -7.81 3.63
N MET A 29 3.20 -8.98 3.88
CA MET A 29 4.57 -9.11 4.36
C MET A 29 5.48 -9.59 3.23
N ALA A 30 6.62 -8.93 3.09
CA ALA A 30 7.67 -9.31 2.16
C ALA A 30 8.93 -9.75 2.92
N CYS A 31 9.45 -10.94 2.64
CA CYS A 31 10.74 -11.36 3.16
C CYS A 31 11.85 -10.57 2.46
N THR A 32 12.70 -9.88 3.21
CA THR A 32 13.79 -9.07 2.62
C THR A 32 15.00 -9.90 2.18
N THR A 33 15.02 -11.19 2.50
CA THR A 33 16.08 -12.14 2.09
C THR A 33 15.78 -12.79 0.74
N CYS A 34 14.56 -13.31 0.54
CA CYS A 34 14.19 -14.02 -0.69
C CYS A 34 13.16 -13.30 -1.56
N GLY A 35 12.50 -12.26 -1.06
CA GLY A 35 11.48 -11.53 -1.79
C GLY A 35 10.09 -12.18 -1.79
N ASP A 36 9.90 -13.34 -1.15
CA ASP A 36 8.58 -13.97 -1.04
C ASP A 36 7.58 -13.07 -0.31
N LEU A 37 6.31 -13.21 -0.70
CA LEU A 37 5.20 -12.42 -0.21
C LEU A 37 4.17 -13.29 0.51
N SER A 38 3.55 -12.75 1.55
CA SER A 38 2.42 -13.40 2.23
C SER A 38 1.15 -13.44 1.39
N GLY A 39 1.06 -12.62 0.34
CA GLY A 39 -0.20 -12.18 -0.23
C GLY A 39 -0.89 -11.13 0.64
N THR A 40 -1.88 -10.44 0.06
CA THR A 40 -2.61 -9.35 0.71
C THR A 40 -3.71 -9.84 1.65
N SER A 41 -3.90 -9.19 2.79
CA SER A 41 -5.01 -9.44 3.72
C SER A 41 -5.45 -8.17 4.44
N GLU A 42 -6.74 -8.02 4.74
CA GLU A 42 -7.24 -6.98 5.66
C GLU A 42 -6.77 -7.20 7.11
N ASP A 43 -6.41 -8.44 7.44
CA ASP A 43 -5.98 -8.85 8.78
C ASP A 43 -4.44 -8.85 8.82
N PHE A 44 -3.88 -7.89 9.55
CA PHE A 44 -2.44 -7.74 9.72
C PHE A 44 -1.81 -8.99 10.33
N GLU A 45 -2.45 -9.57 11.36
CA GLU A 45 -1.99 -10.73 12.09
C GLU A 45 -1.83 -11.94 11.16
N LYS A 46 -2.72 -12.13 10.18
CA LYS A 46 -2.55 -13.20 9.16
C LYS A 46 -1.26 -13.06 8.35
N THR A 47 -0.90 -11.84 7.96
CA THR A 47 0.33 -11.57 7.19
C THR A 47 1.57 -11.71 8.06
N ARG A 48 1.50 -11.32 9.34
CA ARG A 48 2.57 -11.53 10.32
C ARG A 48 2.76 -13.01 10.65
N ASP A 49 1.69 -13.77 10.77
CA ASP A 49 1.76 -15.20 11.04
C ASP A 49 2.40 -15.96 9.88
N TRP A 50 2.23 -15.47 8.64
CA TRP A 50 3.02 -15.95 7.51
C TRP A 50 4.52 -15.72 7.75
N ALA A 51 4.94 -14.53 8.21
CA ALA A 51 6.35 -14.24 8.48
C ALA A 51 6.92 -15.16 9.58
N PHE A 52 6.17 -15.43 10.65
CA PHE A 52 6.59 -16.39 11.68
C PHE A 52 6.79 -17.81 11.13
N ARG A 53 5.83 -18.30 10.32
CA ARG A 53 5.97 -19.61 9.66
C ARG A 53 7.14 -19.63 8.69
N HIS A 54 7.37 -18.53 7.97
CA HIS A 54 8.44 -18.39 6.99
C HIS A 54 9.82 -18.45 7.67
N ALA A 55 10.02 -17.69 8.75
CA ALA A 55 11.24 -17.71 9.55
C ALA A 55 11.48 -19.08 10.20
N GLY A 56 10.42 -19.73 10.70
CA GLY A 56 10.52 -21.06 11.29
C GLY A 56 10.94 -22.15 10.30
N ARG A 57 10.61 -21.99 9.01
CA ARG A 57 11.04 -22.90 7.93
C ARG A 57 12.39 -22.52 7.33
N ASN A 58 12.79 -21.26 7.42
CA ASN A 58 14.00 -20.71 6.82
C ASN A 58 14.78 -19.88 7.86
N PRO A 59 15.64 -20.48 8.69
CA PRO A 59 16.25 -19.82 9.84
C PRO A 59 17.09 -18.56 9.53
N SER A 60 17.57 -18.38 8.29
CA SER A 60 18.28 -17.17 7.87
C SER A 60 17.36 -16.02 7.40
N HIS A 61 16.06 -16.27 7.22
CA HIS A 61 15.09 -15.29 6.73
C HIS A 61 14.46 -14.55 7.90
N ILE A 62 15.20 -13.59 8.46
CA ILE A 62 14.82 -12.87 9.69
C ILE A 62 14.35 -11.44 9.44
N GLY A 63 14.54 -10.91 8.22
CA GLY A 63 14.09 -9.58 7.82
C GLY A 63 12.76 -9.63 7.06
N TYR A 64 11.82 -8.78 7.47
CA TYR A 64 10.51 -8.64 6.85
C TYR A 64 10.15 -7.16 6.71
N ARG A 65 9.52 -6.79 5.58
CA ARG A 65 8.96 -5.47 5.33
C ARG A 65 7.46 -5.60 5.14
N GLU A 66 6.70 -4.78 5.86
CA GLU A 66 5.28 -4.62 5.60
C GLU A 66 5.04 -3.76 4.36
N ILE A 67 4.13 -4.20 3.50
CA ILE A 67 3.59 -3.45 2.38
C ILE A 67 2.14 -3.12 2.72
N ILE A 68 1.83 -1.83 2.80
CA ILE A 68 0.50 -1.33 3.12
C ILE A 68 -0.17 -0.86 1.83
N HIS A 69 -1.21 -1.56 1.40
CA HIS A 69 -2.05 -1.19 0.27
C HIS A 69 -3.20 -0.33 0.78
N ARG A 70 -3.00 0.99 0.78
CA ARG A 70 -3.98 1.99 1.23
C ARG A 70 -4.45 2.83 0.05
N SER A 71 -5.76 2.98 -0.10
CA SER A 71 -6.36 3.89 -1.08
C SER A 71 -6.20 5.36 -0.63
N TRP A 72 -5.85 6.24 -1.57
CA TRP A 72 -5.71 7.68 -1.35
C TRP A 72 -6.53 8.45 -2.38
N ARG A 73 -7.01 9.63 -1.99
CA ARG A 73 -7.82 10.50 -2.83
C ARG A 73 -7.27 11.92 -2.84
N ALA A 74 -7.12 12.47 -4.03
CA ALA A 74 -6.75 13.87 -4.23
C ALA A 74 -8.00 14.74 -4.39
N THR A 75 -7.98 15.92 -3.79
CA THR A 75 -9.02 16.94 -3.91
C THR A 75 -8.40 18.30 -4.20
N LEU A 76 -9.08 19.09 -5.03
CA LEU A 76 -8.65 20.46 -5.32
C LEU A 76 -8.92 21.33 -4.10
N VAL A 77 -7.91 22.07 -3.65
CA VAL A 77 -8.06 23.04 -2.56
C VAL A 77 -8.82 24.22 -3.13
N ARG A 78 -9.98 24.54 -2.55
CA ARG A 78 -10.81 25.68 -2.94
C ARG A 78 -10.33 26.96 -2.27
#